data_AF-A0A7C7HY99-F1
#
_entry.id   AF-A0A7C7HY99-F1
#
_cell.length_a   1.000
_cell.length_b   1.000
_cell.length_c   1.000
_cell.angle_alpha   90.00
_cell.angle_beta   90.00
_cell.angle_gamma   90.00
#
_symmetry.space_group_name_H-M   'P 1'
#
loop_
_entity.id
_entity.type
_entity.pdbx_description
1 polymer ?
#
loop_
_entity_poly.entity_id
_entity_poly.type
_entity_poly.pdbx_seq_one_letter_code
_entity_poly.pdbx_strand_id
1 'polypeptide(L)'
;MRSRLLLVVGAVAVLMLVSGTAPVVAQTPLGYVAARGQTVTPAFEGWYINPDGTRTLSFGYYNRNREEILEIPLGSDNFIEPAQFDGVQPTRFDGNRHWGVFGIIIPGDYTGPVAWTLKNRGKTF
;
A
#
# COMPACT_ATOMS: atom_id res chain seq x y z
N MET A 1 -1.83 65.08 -32.71
CA MET A 1 -1.25 64.62 -31.42
C MET A 1 -2.39 64.62 -30.39
N ARG A 2 -3.11 63.52 -30.13
CA ARG A 2 -2.87 62.59 -29.00
C ARG A 2 -3.92 61.44 -28.99
N SER A 3 -4.44 61.01 -30.14
CA SER A 3 -5.47 59.96 -30.25
C SER A 3 -4.91 58.52 -30.34
N ARG A 4 -3.61 58.32 -30.10
CA ARG A 4 -2.99 56.98 -30.09
C ARG A 4 -3.03 56.29 -28.72
N LEU A 5 -3.48 56.98 -27.67
CA LEU A 5 -3.42 56.47 -26.30
C LEU A 5 -4.59 55.54 -25.91
N LEU A 6 -5.71 55.57 -26.64
CA LEU A 6 -6.93 54.84 -26.26
C LEU A 6 -7.01 53.40 -26.81
N LEU A 7 -6.21 53.05 -27.81
CA LEU A 7 -6.28 51.73 -28.45
C LEU A 7 -5.37 50.67 -27.81
N VAL A 8 -4.38 51.09 -27.02
CA VAL A 8 -3.45 50.16 -26.35
C VAL A 8 -4.01 49.63 -25.02
N VAL A 9 -4.91 50.36 -24.38
CA VAL A 9 -5.50 49.94 -23.09
C VAL A 9 -6.55 48.83 -23.26
N GLY A 10 -7.30 48.83 -24.38
CA GLY A 10 -8.34 47.82 -24.64
C GLY A 10 -7.80 46.43 -24.98
N ALA A 11 -6.65 46.35 -25.67
CA ALA A 11 -6.08 45.07 -26.10
C ALA A 11 -5.36 44.31 -24.96
N VAL A 12 -4.86 45.02 -23.94
CA VAL A 12 -4.19 44.40 -22.78
C VAL A 12 -5.22 43.84 -21.79
N ALA A 13 -6.41 44.45 -21.69
CA ALA A 13 -7.46 43.98 -20.79
C ALA A 13 -8.07 42.63 -21.21
N VAL A 14 -8.14 42.35 -22.51
CA VAL A 14 -8.70 41.07 -23.03
C VAL A 14 -7.72 39.90 -22.86
N LEU A 15 -6.41 40.17 -22.85
CA LEU A 15 -5.39 39.12 -22.73
C LEU A 15 -5.21 38.59 -21.28
N MET A 16 -5.73 39.27 -20.26
CA MET A 16 -5.61 38.84 -18.86
C MET A 16 -6.72 37.89 -18.38
N LEU A 17 -7.76 37.63 -19.18
CA LEU A 17 -8.87 36.76 -18.77
C LEU A 17 -8.61 35.25 -18.94
N VAL A 18 -7.44 34.83 -19.44
CA VAL A 18 -7.06 33.40 -19.48
C VAL A 18 -6.09 33.09 -18.34
N SER A 19 -6.48 33.44 -17.12
CA SER A 19 -5.83 32.87 -15.93
C SER A 19 -6.40 31.46 -15.75
N GLY A 20 -5.72 30.46 -16.30
CA GLY A 20 -6.11 29.06 -16.19
C GLY A 20 -6.34 28.69 -14.73
N THR A 21 -7.57 28.27 -14.38
CA THR A 21 -7.84 27.66 -13.09
C THR A 21 -7.06 26.36 -13.02
N ALA A 22 -5.89 26.36 -12.37
CA ALA A 22 -5.25 25.12 -12.01
C ALA A 22 -6.26 24.31 -11.18
N PRO A 23 -6.48 23.02 -11.47
CA PRO A 23 -7.38 22.21 -10.67
C PRO A 23 -6.87 22.23 -9.22
N VAL A 24 -7.72 22.70 -8.31
CA VAL A 24 -7.47 22.57 -6.87
C VAL A 24 -7.59 21.09 -6.55
N VAL A 25 -6.47 20.39 -6.48
CA VAL A 25 -6.45 19.01 -5.97
C VAL A 25 -6.67 19.09 -4.47
N ALA A 26 -7.84 18.62 -4.02
CA ALA A 26 -8.12 18.54 -2.59
C ALA A 26 -7.07 17.66 -1.91
N GLN A 27 -6.42 18.18 -0.87
CA GLN A 27 -5.51 17.38 -0.05
C GLN A 27 -6.30 16.30 0.68
N THR A 28 -5.91 15.04 0.52
CA THR A 28 -6.49 13.94 1.29
C THR A 28 -6.16 14.16 2.77
N PRO A 29 -7.16 14.16 3.68
CA PRO A 29 -6.90 14.33 5.10
C PRO A 29 -5.92 13.28 5.63
N LEU A 30 -5.08 13.69 6.56
CA LEU A 30 -4.17 12.79 7.25
C LEU A 30 -5.01 11.72 7.99
N GLY A 31 -4.70 10.44 7.77
CA GLY A 31 -5.49 9.33 8.33
C GLY A 31 -6.72 8.91 7.52
N TYR A 32 -6.93 9.46 6.32
CA TYR A 32 -7.95 8.95 5.41
C TYR A 32 -7.68 7.49 5.02
N VAL A 33 -8.65 6.62 5.27
CA VAL A 33 -8.66 5.22 4.83
C VAL A 33 -9.76 5.07 3.79
N ALA A 34 -9.41 4.62 2.59
CA ALA A 34 -10.38 4.43 1.53
C ALA A 34 -11.36 3.30 1.88
N ALA A 35 -12.61 3.41 1.43
CA ALA A 35 -13.60 2.35 1.63
C ALA A 35 -13.17 1.05 0.91
N ARG A 36 -12.75 1.18 -0.34
CA ARG A 36 -12.43 0.09 -1.28
C ARG A 36 -11.33 0.52 -2.29
N GLY A 37 -10.85 -0.40 -3.11
CA GLY A 37 -9.96 -0.10 -4.25
C GLY A 37 -8.46 -0.01 -3.96
N GLN A 38 -8.01 -0.22 -2.71
CA GLN A 38 -6.61 -0.17 -2.27
C GLN A 38 -5.94 -1.54 -2.09
N THR A 39 -4.61 -1.61 -2.03
CA THR A 39 -3.88 -2.88 -1.89
C THR A 39 -3.92 -3.47 -0.47
N VAL A 40 -3.52 -4.74 -0.38
CA VAL A 40 -3.11 -5.38 0.88
C VAL A 40 -1.62 -5.64 0.79
N THR A 41 -0.90 -5.45 1.90
CA THR A 41 0.55 -5.66 1.95
C THR A 41 0.90 -6.56 3.13
N PRO A 42 1.81 -7.53 2.95
CA PRO A 42 2.33 -8.32 4.04
C PRO A 42 3.21 -7.44 4.93
N ALA A 43 3.41 -7.86 6.17
CA ALA A 43 4.30 -7.20 7.12
C ALA A 43 5.07 -8.25 7.89
N PHE A 44 6.40 -8.21 7.79
CA PHE A 44 7.25 -8.89 8.76
C PHE A 44 7.27 -8.06 10.05
N GLU A 45 6.93 -8.70 11.17
CA GLU A 45 6.75 -8.02 12.47
C GLU A 45 7.88 -8.32 13.45
N GLY A 46 8.93 -9.00 12.98
CA GLY A 46 10.08 -9.39 13.77
C GLY A 46 10.06 -10.86 14.15
N TRP A 47 10.92 -11.21 15.10
CA TRP A 47 11.13 -12.58 15.53
C TRP A 47 11.44 -12.66 17.01
N TYR A 48 11.23 -13.83 17.59
CA TYR A 48 11.56 -14.14 18.97
C TYR A 48 12.13 -15.55 19.11
N ILE A 49 12.91 -15.78 20.17
CA ILE A 49 13.53 -17.08 20.48
C ILE A 49 12.57 -17.90 21.33
N ASN A 50 12.38 -19.16 20.94
CA ASN A 50 11.58 -20.13 21.68
C ASN A 50 12.45 -20.84 22.74
N PRO A 51 11.86 -21.43 23.80
CA PRO A 51 12.63 -22.12 24.86
C PRO A 51 13.53 -23.27 24.38
N ASP A 52 13.20 -23.88 23.24
CA ASP A 52 13.97 -24.96 22.61
C ASP A 52 15.12 -24.46 21.70
N GLY A 53 15.34 -23.14 21.63
CA GLY A 53 16.38 -22.51 20.82
C GLY A 53 15.98 -22.24 19.36
N THR A 54 14.78 -22.64 18.91
CA THR A 54 14.23 -22.22 17.61
C THR A 54 13.83 -20.74 17.63
N ARG A 55 13.54 -20.16 16.46
CA ARG A 55 12.99 -18.80 16.37
C ARG A 55 11.63 -18.83 15.68
N THR A 56 10.70 -18.03 16.17
CA THR A 56 9.43 -17.77 15.48
C THR A 56 9.50 -16.43 14.78
N LEU A 57 9.22 -16.42 13.48
CA LEU A 57 9.05 -15.23 12.64
C LEU A 57 7.56 -14.85 12.65
N SER A 58 7.21 -13.63 13.07
CA SER A 58 5.82 -13.15 13.14
C SER A 58 5.46 -12.35 11.89
N PHE A 59 4.28 -12.62 11.34
CA PHE A 59 3.77 -11.92 10.17
C PHE A 59 2.38 -11.33 10.40
N GLY A 60 2.18 -10.13 9.87
CA GLY A 60 0.93 -9.38 9.84
C GLY A 60 0.60 -8.95 8.40
N TYR A 61 -0.51 -8.25 8.21
CA TYR A 61 -0.80 -7.57 6.95
C TYR A 61 -1.55 -6.27 7.18
N TYR A 62 -1.50 -5.36 6.21
CA TYR A 62 -2.35 -4.17 6.18
C TYR A 62 -3.21 -4.13 4.93
N ASN A 63 -4.52 -4.33 5.11
CA ASN A 63 -5.53 -4.07 4.10
C ASN A 63 -5.96 -2.59 4.22
N ARG A 64 -5.66 -1.80 3.19
CA ARG A 64 -5.95 -0.35 3.15
C ARG A 64 -7.41 -0.02 2.84
N ASN A 65 -8.27 -1.03 2.74
CA ASN A 65 -9.69 -0.88 2.53
C ASN A 65 -10.43 -0.99 3.86
N ARG A 66 -11.30 -0.02 4.15
CA ARG A 66 -12.13 -0.04 5.37
C ARG A 66 -13.23 -1.10 5.31
N GLU A 67 -13.81 -1.34 4.13
CA GLU A 67 -15.01 -2.15 3.94
C GLU A 67 -14.79 -3.35 3.02
N GLU A 68 -13.79 -3.29 2.14
CA GLU A 68 -13.51 -4.37 1.19
C GLU A 68 -12.61 -5.44 1.80
N ILE A 69 -13.15 -6.66 1.86
CA ILE A 69 -12.38 -7.88 2.09
C ILE A 69 -11.73 -8.29 0.76
N LEU A 70 -10.44 -8.60 0.80
CA LEU A 70 -9.74 -9.17 -0.35
C LEU A 70 -9.56 -10.67 -0.14
N GLU A 71 -9.84 -11.45 -1.18
CA GLU A 71 -9.59 -12.89 -1.19
C GLU A 71 -8.51 -13.19 -2.21
N ILE A 72 -7.39 -13.73 -1.74
CA ILE A 72 -6.22 -14.06 -2.56
C ILE A 72 -5.82 -15.50 -2.20
N PRO A 73 -6.24 -16.50 -2.99
CA PRO A 73 -5.88 -17.90 -2.76
C PRO A 73 -4.36 -18.09 -2.77
N LEU A 74 -3.90 -19.14 -2.09
CA LEU A 74 -2.50 -19.57 -2.18
C LEU A 74 -2.10 -19.83 -3.63
N GLY A 75 -0.86 -19.50 -3.98
CA GLY A 75 -0.31 -19.71 -5.32
C GLY A 75 0.49 -18.51 -5.81
N SER A 76 0.48 -18.25 -7.11
CA SER A 76 1.36 -17.26 -7.75
C SER A 76 1.26 -15.83 -7.21
N ASP A 77 0.13 -15.51 -6.56
CA ASP A 77 -0.19 -14.19 -6.02
C ASP A 77 -0.18 -14.14 -4.48
N ASN A 78 0.01 -15.28 -3.81
CA ASN A 78 0.07 -15.39 -2.35
C ASN A 78 0.89 -16.62 -1.98
N PHE A 79 2.19 -16.44 -1.74
CA PHE A 79 3.12 -17.53 -1.48
C PHE A 79 4.22 -17.10 -0.51
N ILE A 80 4.84 -18.08 0.16
CA ILE A 80 6.01 -17.89 1.00
C ILE A 80 7.20 -18.63 0.40
N GLU A 81 8.34 -17.95 0.37
CA GLU A 81 9.61 -18.57 0.03
C GLU A 81 10.53 -18.62 1.25
N PRO A 82 11.27 -19.73 1.46
CA PRO A 82 11.20 -20.99 0.71
C PRO A 82 9.88 -21.74 0.84
N ALA A 83 9.53 -22.52 -0.20
CA ALA A 83 8.25 -23.24 -0.30
C ALA A 83 7.96 -24.22 0.85
N GLN A 84 8.98 -24.64 1.61
CA GLN A 84 8.80 -25.46 2.81
C GLN A 84 8.03 -24.75 3.93
N PHE A 85 7.95 -23.41 3.89
CA PHE A 85 7.20 -22.61 4.86
C PHE A 85 5.85 -22.11 4.31
N ASP A 86 5.52 -22.45 3.07
CA ASP A 86 4.31 -22.01 2.39
C ASP A 86 3.06 -22.74 2.89
N GLY A 87 1.92 -22.06 2.87
CA GLY A 87 0.60 -22.62 3.16
C GLY A 87 -0.02 -22.25 4.50
N VAL A 88 0.71 -21.53 5.37
CA VAL A 88 0.21 -21.05 6.67
C VAL A 88 -0.39 -19.64 6.60
N GLN A 89 -0.16 -18.91 5.53
CA GLN A 89 -0.62 -17.54 5.35
C GLN A 89 -2.13 -17.47 5.06
N PRO A 90 -2.79 -16.36 5.44
CA PRO A 90 -4.22 -16.16 5.17
C PRO A 90 -4.50 -16.06 3.68
N THR A 91 -5.72 -16.47 3.30
CA THR A 91 -6.29 -16.30 1.96
C THR A 91 -7.43 -15.27 1.92
N ARG A 92 -7.90 -14.83 3.09
CA ARG A 92 -8.93 -13.79 3.27
C ARG A 92 -8.37 -12.66 4.12
N PHE A 93 -8.45 -11.44 3.61
CA PHE A 93 -7.85 -10.24 4.20
C PHE A 93 -8.95 -9.24 4.56
N ASP A 94 -9.37 -9.23 5.83
CA ASP A 94 -10.27 -8.22 6.36
C ASP A 94 -9.63 -6.82 6.36
N GLY A 95 -10.46 -5.78 6.39
CA GLY A 95 -10.00 -4.39 6.41
C GLY A 95 -9.12 -4.05 7.60
N ASN A 96 -8.30 -3.01 7.46
CA ASN A 96 -7.34 -2.49 8.43
C ASN A 96 -6.10 -3.37 8.65
N ARG A 97 -5.40 -3.11 9.77
CA ARG A 97 -4.16 -3.79 10.15
C ARG A 97 -4.50 -5.01 11.00
N HIS A 98 -3.87 -6.12 10.68
CA HIS A 98 -3.92 -7.37 11.43
C HIS A 98 -2.49 -7.79 11.76
N TRP A 99 -2.21 -7.99 13.05
CA TRP A 99 -0.90 -8.35 13.58
C TRP A 99 -0.85 -9.82 13.95
N GLY A 100 0.32 -10.45 13.81
CA GLY A 100 0.57 -11.83 14.25
C GLY A 100 -0.41 -12.85 13.66
N VAL A 101 -0.82 -12.66 12.40
CA VAL A 101 -1.83 -13.50 11.75
C VAL A 101 -1.33 -14.93 11.53
N PHE A 102 -0.02 -15.11 11.41
CA PHE A 102 0.64 -16.41 11.49
C PHE A 102 2.11 -16.24 11.93
N GLY A 103 2.74 -17.36 12.28
CA GLY A 103 4.16 -17.43 12.54
C GLY A 103 4.83 -18.61 11.83
N ILE A 104 6.11 -18.45 11.49
CA ILE A 104 6.95 -19.51 10.93
C ILE A 104 8.04 -19.83 11.93
N ILE A 105 8.15 -21.10 12.33
CA ILE A 105 9.23 -21.57 13.19
C ILE A 105 10.40 -21.99 12.31
N ILE A 106 11.57 -21.43 12.59
CA ILE A 106 12.83 -21.76 11.93
C ILE A 106 13.84 -22.30 12.95
N PRO A 107 14.76 -23.19 12.53
CA PRO A 107 15.92 -23.55 13.34
C PRO A 107 16.71 -22.32 13.81
N GLY A 108 17.32 -22.40 15.00
CA GLY A 108 18.09 -21.29 15.58
C GLY A 108 19.32 -20.90 14.74
N ASP A 109 19.88 -21.84 14.00
CA ASP A 109 21.01 -21.70 13.09
C ASP A 109 20.60 -21.40 11.63
N TYR A 110 19.30 -21.30 11.33
CA TYR A 110 18.82 -20.94 10.01
C TYR A 110 19.28 -19.51 9.64
N THR A 111 19.81 -19.32 8.43
CA THR A 111 20.34 -18.03 7.95
C THR A 111 19.72 -17.56 6.64
N GLY A 112 18.83 -18.36 6.04
CA GLY A 112 18.14 -18.01 4.80
C GLY A 112 17.08 -16.91 5.01
N PRO A 113 16.63 -16.26 3.92
CA PRO A 113 15.45 -15.41 3.98
C PRO A 113 14.19 -16.28 4.19
N VAL A 114 13.15 -15.66 4.74
CA VAL A 114 11.76 -16.13 4.64
C VAL A 114 10.93 -14.93 4.20
N ALA A 115 10.30 -15.03 3.05
CA ALA A 115 9.58 -13.93 2.42
C ALA A 115 8.14 -14.36 2.13
N TRP A 116 7.17 -13.63 2.66
CA TRP A 116 5.78 -13.76 2.26
C TRP A 116 5.48 -12.71 1.19
N THR A 117 5.08 -13.17 0.01
CA THR A 117 4.78 -12.31 -1.14
C THR A 117 3.29 -12.26 -1.41
N LEU A 118 2.78 -11.05 -1.62
CA LEU A 118 1.42 -10.80 -2.10
C LEU A 118 1.45 -10.01 -3.41
N LYS A 119 0.72 -10.50 -4.41
CA LYS A 119 0.47 -9.78 -5.66
C LYS A 119 -0.99 -9.41 -5.72
N ASN A 120 -1.28 -8.12 -5.75
CA ASN A 120 -2.65 -7.66 -5.90
C ASN A 120 -2.72 -6.28 -6.54
N ARG A 121 -3.76 -6.07 -7.34
CA ARG A 121 -4.03 -4.77 -8.02
C ARG A 121 -2.81 -4.26 -8.82
N GLY A 122 -2.13 -5.17 -9.52
CA GLY A 122 -0.95 -4.85 -10.35
C GLY A 122 0.29 -4.46 -9.56
N LYS A 123 0.34 -4.75 -8.26
CA LYS A 123 1.49 -4.54 -7.38
C LYS A 123 1.95 -5.86 -6.79
N THR A 124 3.23 -5.91 -6.46
CA THR A 124 3.88 -7.02 -5.76
C THR A 124 4.53 -6.47 -4.51
N PHE A 125 4.36 -7.19 -3.41
CA PHE A 125 4.88 -6.87 -2.09
C PHE A 125 5.53 -8.10 -1.49
#